data_AF-A0A8C2IYD8-F1
#
_entry.id   AF-A0A8C2IYD8-F1
#
_cell.length_a   1.000
_cell.length_b   1.000
_cell.length_c   1.000
_cell.angle_alpha   90.00
_cell.angle_beta   90.00
_cell.angle_gamma   90.00
#
_symmetry.space_group_name_H-M   'P 1'
#
loop_
_entity.id
_entity.type
_entity.pdbx_description
1 polymer ?
#
loop_
_entity_poly.entity_id
_entity_poly.type
_entity_poly.pdbx_seq_one_letter_code
_entity_poly.pdbx_strand_id
1 'polypeptide(L)'
;NKIFLTFIHSFIYTAEKKKKITGELQNIEEKYSLKLSTEVKVVNDSIHGHIELHPLLVKIIDTPQFQRLRHIKQLGGAYWVFPGASHNRFEHSIGVAYLAGCMVKSLQEKQPELHITNRDILCVTIAGLCHDLGHGPFSHLFDKKFIPAVQSGKYQSFSLLWSCCI
;
A
#
# COMPACT_ATOMS: atom_id res chain seq x y z
N ASN A 1 36.12 16.68 35.51
CA ASN A 1 35.80 15.26 35.21
C ASN A 1 34.31 14.86 35.34
N LYS A 2 33.33 15.78 35.34
CA LYS A 2 31.89 15.43 35.36
C LYS A 2 31.26 15.26 33.96
N ILE A 3 31.76 15.99 32.95
CA ILE A 3 31.25 15.98 31.57
C ILE A 3 31.47 14.60 30.89
N PHE A 4 32.59 13.94 31.17
CA PHE A 4 32.93 12.63 30.60
C PHE A 4 32.01 11.51 31.12
N LEU A 5 31.68 11.53 32.42
CA LEU A 5 30.77 10.58 33.05
C LEU A 5 29.33 10.70 32.53
N THR A 6 28.83 11.92 32.31
CA THR A 6 27.50 12.14 31.71
C THR A 6 27.41 11.68 30.27
N PHE A 7 28.51 11.79 29.50
CA PHE A 7 28.54 11.33 28.11
C PHE A 7 28.51 9.80 28.02
N ILE A 8 29.28 9.11 28.87
CA ILE A 8 29.27 7.65 28.97
C ILE A 8 27.91 7.13 29.42
N HIS A 9 27.29 7.75 30.44
CA HIS A 9 25.99 7.33 30.94
C HIS A 9 24.87 7.53 29.90
N SER A 10 24.90 8.65 29.16
CA SER A 10 23.98 8.91 28.05
C SER A 10 24.17 7.91 26.90
N PHE A 11 25.42 7.57 26.58
CA PHE A 11 25.73 6.59 25.54
C PHE A 11 25.28 5.17 25.92
N ILE A 12 25.56 4.73 27.15
CA ILE A 12 25.11 3.44 27.69
C ILE A 12 23.58 3.39 27.73
N TYR A 13 22.93 4.42 28.25
CA TYR A 13 21.47 4.52 28.28
C TYR A 13 20.84 4.45 26.88
N THR A 14 21.45 5.11 25.90
CA THR A 14 21.00 5.06 24.50
C THR A 14 21.20 3.68 23.88
N ALA A 15 22.33 3.02 24.17
CA ALA A 15 22.63 1.68 23.71
C ALA A 15 21.68 0.63 24.32
N GLU A 16 21.39 0.71 25.62
CA GLU A 16 20.42 -0.16 26.30
C GLU A 16 19.00 0.04 25.77
N LYS A 17 18.57 1.29 25.55
CA LYS A 17 17.27 1.60 24.97
C LYS A 17 17.15 1.07 23.54
N LYS A 18 18.22 1.19 22.73
CA LYS A 18 18.29 0.62 21.38
C LYS A 18 18.20 -0.90 21.41
N LYS A 19 18.90 -1.55 22.35
CA LYS A 19 18.90 -3.02 22.54
C LYS A 19 17.53 -3.54 22.96
N LYS A 20 16.84 -2.82 23.86
CA LYS A 20 15.47 -3.13 24.29
C LYS A 20 14.46 -3.02 23.14
N ILE A 21 14.54 -1.96 22.34
CA ILE A 21 13.68 -1.76 21.17
C ILE A 21 13.90 -2.87 20.12
N THR A 22 15.15 -3.26 19.84
CA THR A 22 15.43 -4.37 18.92
C THR A 22 14.93 -5.71 19.45
N GLY A 23 15.01 -5.96 20.76
CA GLY A 23 14.46 -7.17 21.38
C GLY A 23 12.93 -7.21 21.36
N GLU A 24 12.26 -6.06 21.53
CA GLU A 24 10.81 -5.94 21.37
C GLU A 24 10.38 -6.15 19.90
N LEU A 25 11.14 -5.64 18.93
CA LEU A 25 10.89 -5.86 17.50
C LEU A 25 11.05 -7.34 17.09
N GLN A 26 12.09 -8.01 17.57
CA GLN A 26 12.29 -9.45 17.35
C GLN A 26 11.16 -10.29 17.96
N ASN A 27 10.72 -9.94 19.18
CA ASN A 27 9.57 -10.59 19.82
C ASN A 27 8.26 -10.36 19.05
N ILE A 28 8.08 -9.20 18.42
CA ILE A 28 6.92 -8.92 17.56
C ILE A 28 7.01 -9.76 16.27
N GLU A 29 8.17 -9.85 15.63
CA GLU A 29 8.38 -10.69 14.45
C GLU A 29 8.09 -12.18 14.72
N GLU A 30 8.52 -12.70 15.87
CA GLU A 30 8.19 -14.06 16.33
C GLU A 30 6.69 -14.21 16.66
N LYS A 31 6.13 -13.26 17.43
CA LYS A 31 4.73 -13.30 17.90
C LYS A 31 3.71 -13.28 16.77
N TYR A 32 4.00 -12.56 15.68
CA TYR A 32 3.12 -12.50 14.52
C TYR A 32 3.42 -13.54 13.44
N SER A 33 4.45 -14.38 13.62
CA SER A 33 4.86 -15.42 12.66
C SER A 33 4.68 -14.95 11.21
N LEU A 34 5.21 -13.76 10.91
CA LEU A 34 5.30 -13.26 9.54
C LEU A 34 6.39 -14.06 8.82
N LYS A 35 6.24 -15.38 8.71
CA LYS A 35 6.95 -16.17 7.71
C LYS A 35 6.50 -15.61 6.36
N LEU A 36 7.31 -14.69 5.82
CA LEU A 36 7.12 -14.21 4.46
C LEU A 36 7.53 -15.39 3.59
N SER A 37 6.58 -15.99 2.88
CA SER A 37 6.92 -16.98 1.86
C SER A 37 7.94 -16.35 0.94
N THR A 38 8.97 -17.08 0.54
CA THR A 38 9.95 -16.59 -0.44
C THR A 38 9.45 -16.76 -1.87
N GLU A 39 8.35 -17.48 -2.05
CA GLU A 39 7.77 -17.82 -3.36
C GLU A 39 7.02 -16.64 -3.95
N VAL A 40 7.41 -16.27 -5.17
CA VAL A 40 6.71 -15.31 -6.01
C VAL A 40 5.40 -15.93 -6.49
N LYS A 41 4.29 -15.20 -6.36
CA LYS A 41 2.98 -15.64 -6.86
C LYS A 41 2.75 -15.07 -8.25
N VAL A 42 2.27 -15.89 -9.18
CA VAL A 42 1.90 -15.43 -10.52
C VAL A 42 0.38 -15.28 -10.61
N VAL A 43 -0.08 -14.15 -11.12
CA VAL A 43 -1.49 -13.88 -11.42
C VAL A 43 -1.63 -13.70 -12.93
N ASN A 44 -2.69 -14.27 -13.51
CA ASN A 44 -3.04 -14.06 -14.90
C ASN A 44 -4.01 -12.89 -15.03
N ASP A 45 -3.58 -11.84 -15.71
CA ASP A 45 -4.33 -10.62 -15.99
C ASP A 45 -4.62 -10.52 -17.50
N SER A 46 -5.85 -10.12 -17.85
CA SER A 46 -6.28 -10.06 -19.26
C SER A 46 -5.63 -8.93 -20.07
N ILE A 47 -5.05 -7.92 -19.40
CA ILE A 47 -4.43 -6.76 -20.04
C ILE A 47 -2.90 -6.91 -20.08
N HIS A 48 -2.31 -7.40 -18.99
CA HIS A 48 -0.85 -7.46 -18.80
C HIS A 48 -0.28 -8.88 -18.90
N GLY A 49 -1.12 -9.91 -19.05
CA GLY A 49 -0.68 -11.31 -19.10
C GLY A 49 -0.26 -11.82 -17.73
N HIS A 50 0.92 -12.43 -17.63
CA HIS A 50 1.42 -12.95 -16.35
C HIS A 50 2.07 -11.84 -15.51
N ILE A 51 1.48 -11.58 -14.34
CA ILE A 51 2.00 -10.64 -13.35
C ILE A 51 2.64 -11.41 -12.21
N GLU A 52 3.92 -11.17 -11.98
CA GLU A 52 4.65 -11.67 -10.81
C GLU A 52 4.46 -10.75 -9.60
N LEU A 53 4.04 -11.32 -8.48
CA LEU A 53 3.79 -10.61 -7.23
C LEU A 53 4.79 -11.01 -6.16
N HIS A 54 5.48 -10.01 -5.64
CA HIS A 54 6.33 -10.17 -4.47
C HIS A 54 5.49 -10.66 -3.27
N PRO A 55 6.00 -11.57 -2.43
CA PRO A 55 5.26 -12.13 -1.28
C PRO A 55 4.60 -11.10 -0.37
N LEU A 56 5.24 -9.93 -0.19
CA LEU A 56 4.68 -8.85 0.61
C LEU A 56 3.42 -8.24 -0.02
N LEU A 57 3.39 -8.09 -1.35
CA LEU A 57 2.17 -7.68 -2.06
C LEU A 57 1.07 -8.70 -1.88
N VAL A 58 1.38 -10.00 -1.98
CA VAL A 58 0.40 -11.07 -1.77
C VAL A 58 -0.23 -10.96 -0.37
N LYS A 59 0.58 -10.74 0.67
CA LYS A 59 0.07 -10.51 2.02
C LYS A 59 -0.86 -9.30 2.14
N ILE A 60 -0.56 -8.19 1.46
CA ILE A 60 -1.42 -7.00 1.43
C ILE A 60 -2.71 -7.31 0.67
N ILE A 61 -2.61 -7.97 -0.49
CA ILE A 61 -3.74 -8.36 -1.33
C ILE A 61 -4.69 -9.28 -0.56
N ASP A 62 -4.17 -10.23 0.21
CA ASP A 62 -4.95 -11.22 0.96
C ASP A 62 -5.54 -10.65 2.28
N THR A 63 -5.57 -9.32 2.45
CA THR A 63 -6.28 -8.65 3.55
C THR A 63 -7.75 -8.34 3.20
N PRO A 64 -8.67 -8.31 4.18
CA PRO A 64 -10.05 -7.86 3.94
C PRO A 64 -10.14 -6.46 3.34
N GLN A 65 -9.23 -5.56 3.73
CA GLN A 65 -9.18 -4.17 3.26
C GLN A 65 -8.92 -4.08 1.77
N PHE A 66 -8.04 -4.93 1.23
CA PHE A 66 -7.76 -4.99 -0.19
C PHE A 66 -8.80 -5.82 -0.96
N GLN A 67 -9.20 -6.98 -0.42
CA GLN A 67 -10.21 -7.85 -1.05
C GLN A 67 -11.56 -7.13 -1.23
N ARG A 68 -11.89 -6.15 -0.38
CA ARG A 68 -13.04 -5.25 -0.54
C ARG A 68 -13.15 -4.65 -1.95
N LEU A 69 -12.02 -4.34 -2.60
CA LEU A 69 -12.00 -3.72 -3.93
C LEU A 69 -12.65 -4.59 -5.02
N ARG A 70 -12.83 -5.90 -4.78
CA ARG A 70 -13.58 -6.80 -5.69
C ARG A 70 -15.05 -6.43 -5.82
N HIS A 71 -15.58 -5.65 -4.90
CA HIS A 71 -16.99 -5.27 -4.85
C HIS A 71 -17.23 -3.82 -5.30
N ILE A 72 -16.20 -3.13 -5.77
CA ILE A 72 -16.28 -1.73 -6.20
C ILE A 72 -16.04 -1.64 -7.70
N LYS A 73 -17.12 -1.38 -8.46
CA LYS A 73 -17.05 -1.20 -9.92
C LYS A 73 -16.15 -0.02 -10.28
N GLN A 74 -15.20 -0.24 -11.18
CA GLN A 74 -14.25 0.79 -11.63
C GLN A 74 -14.98 2.03 -12.13
N LEU A 75 -15.98 1.81 -12.99
CA LEU A 75 -16.78 2.86 -13.64
C LEU A 75 -18.18 3.06 -12.99
N GLY A 76 -18.41 2.49 -11.81
CA GLY A 76 -19.66 2.69 -11.06
C GLY A 76 -20.90 2.36 -11.88
N GLY A 77 -21.79 3.35 -12.05
CA GLY A 77 -23.06 3.20 -12.76
C GLY A 77 -22.95 2.93 -14.26
N ALA A 78 -21.79 3.17 -14.88
CA ALA A 78 -21.58 2.90 -16.30
C ALA A 78 -21.79 1.42 -16.65
N TYR A 79 -21.60 0.50 -15.69
CA TYR A 79 -21.90 -0.93 -15.87
C TYR A 79 -23.35 -1.21 -16.32
N TRP A 80 -24.31 -0.38 -15.91
CA TRP A 80 -25.72 -0.51 -16.31
C TRP A 80 -26.00 -0.07 -17.74
N VAL A 81 -25.08 0.67 -18.35
CA VAL A 81 -25.16 1.12 -19.76
C VAL A 81 -24.26 0.26 -20.65
N PHE A 82 -23.08 -0.10 -20.13
CA PHE A 82 -22.06 -0.88 -20.83
C PHE A 82 -21.80 -2.19 -20.09
N PRO A 83 -22.41 -3.32 -20.49
CA PRO A 83 -22.29 -4.59 -19.77
C PRO A 83 -20.85 -5.12 -19.73
N GLY A 84 -19.99 -4.71 -20.68
CA GLY A 84 -18.55 -5.03 -20.68
C GLY A 84 -17.74 -4.25 -19.63
N ALA A 85 -18.28 -3.17 -19.06
CA ALA A 85 -17.66 -2.41 -17.97
C ALA A 85 -17.87 -3.09 -16.60
N SER A 86 -17.69 -4.41 -16.54
CA SER A 86 -17.94 -5.24 -15.37
C SER A 86 -16.77 -5.28 -14.37
N HIS A 87 -15.62 -4.74 -14.76
CA HIS A 87 -14.39 -4.72 -13.98
C HIS A 87 -14.50 -3.86 -12.70
N ASN A 88 -13.75 -4.26 -11.69
CA ASN A 88 -13.69 -3.65 -10.37
C ASN A 88 -12.30 -3.04 -10.11
N ARG A 89 -12.19 -2.31 -9.00
CA ARG A 89 -10.96 -1.64 -8.56
C ARG A 89 -9.83 -2.62 -8.20
N PHE A 90 -10.18 -3.89 -7.89
CA PHE A 90 -9.22 -4.90 -7.46
C PHE A 90 -8.19 -5.23 -8.54
N GLU A 91 -8.63 -5.66 -9.71
CA GLU A 91 -7.77 -6.01 -10.84
C GLU A 91 -7.00 -4.79 -11.35
N HIS A 92 -7.64 -3.61 -11.35
CA HIS A 92 -6.99 -2.36 -11.70
C HIS A 92 -5.82 -2.04 -10.76
N SER A 93 -6.02 -2.18 -9.45
CA SER A 93 -4.97 -1.91 -8.44
C SER A 93 -3.78 -2.85 -8.59
N ILE A 94 -4.01 -4.12 -8.95
CA ILE A 94 -2.92 -5.07 -9.26
C ILE A 94 -2.17 -4.64 -10.53
N GLY A 95 -2.88 -4.23 -11.58
CA GLY A 95 -2.27 -3.73 -12.81
C GLY A 95 -1.43 -2.47 -12.58
N VAL A 96 -1.90 -1.53 -11.76
CA VAL A 96 -1.13 -0.32 -11.41
C VAL A 96 0.13 -0.67 -10.63
N ALA A 97 0.05 -1.59 -9.66
CA ALA A 97 1.23 -2.08 -8.95
C ALA A 97 2.28 -2.65 -9.91
N TYR A 98 1.85 -3.50 -10.85
CA TYR A 98 2.71 -4.08 -11.87
C TYR A 98 3.41 -3.01 -12.72
N LEU A 99 2.66 -2.08 -13.31
CA LEU A 99 3.21 -1.01 -14.13
C LEU A 99 4.15 -0.09 -13.35
N ALA A 100 3.81 0.24 -12.11
CA ALA A 100 4.66 1.03 -11.23
C ALA A 100 6.00 0.32 -10.97
N GLY A 101 5.98 -0.99 -10.71
CA GLY A 101 7.18 -1.81 -10.57
C GLY A 101 8.02 -1.85 -11.85
N CYS A 102 7.41 -2.07 -13.01
CA CYS A 102 8.09 -2.05 -14.31
C CYS A 102 8.77 -0.71 -14.58
N MET A 103 8.08 0.40 -14.29
CA MET A 103 8.60 1.74 -14.50
C MET A 103 9.86 2.00 -13.65
N VAL A 104 9.78 1.75 -12.35
CA VAL A 104 10.93 2.01 -11.44
C VAL A 104 12.10 1.08 -11.73
N LYS A 105 11.85 -0.20 -12.06
CA LYS A 105 12.91 -1.11 -12.52
C LYS A 105 13.59 -0.59 -13.79
N SER A 106 12.82 -0.11 -14.77
CA SER A 106 13.40 0.44 -16.00
C SER A 106 14.25 1.69 -15.74
N LEU A 107 13.85 2.55 -14.80
CA LEU A 107 14.67 3.69 -14.37
C LEU A 107 15.94 3.25 -13.65
N GLN A 108 15.86 2.26 -12.75
CA GLN A 108 17.01 1.70 -12.06
C GLN A 108 18.06 1.15 -13.05
N GLU A 109 17.61 0.44 -14.09
CA GLU A 109 18.49 -0.15 -15.12
C GLU A 109 19.11 0.91 -16.03
N LYS A 110 18.32 1.91 -16.46
CA LYS A 110 18.76 2.94 -17.42
C LYS A 110 19.55 4.07 -16.77
N GLN A 111 19.35 4.32 -15.48
CA GLN A 111 19.95 5.44 -14.76
C GLN A 111 20.51 4.98 -13.40
N PRO A 112 21.62 4.21 -13.37
CA PRO A 112 22.21 3.70 -12.14
C PRO A 112 22.64 4.81 -11.16
N GLU A 113 22.89 6.03 -11.65
CA GLU A 113 23.21 7.20 -10.85
C GLU A 113 22.09 7.66 -9.91
N LEU A 114 20.85 7.23 -10.16
CA LEU A 114 19.71 7.52 -9.27
C LEU A 114 19.74 6.67 -7.99
N HIS A 115 20.62 5.67 -7.91
CA HIS A 115 20.79 4.81 -6.73
C HIS A 115 19.48 4.17 -6.22
N ILE A 116 18.56 3.86 -7.13
CA ILE A 116 17.27 3.23 -6.81
C ILE A 116 17.54 1.84 -6.22
N THR A 117 17.01 1.58 -5.02
CA THR A 117 17.18 0.30 -4.33
C THR A 117 15.99 -0.64 -4.55
N ASN A 118 16.16 -1.93 -4.26
CA ASN A 118 15.05 -2.89 -4.26
C ASN A 118 13.94 -2.50 -3.26
N ARG A 119 14.30 -1.79 -2.19
CA ARG A 119 13.34 -1.25 -1.23
C ARG A 119 12.48 -0.17 -1.87
N ASP A 120 13.06 0.72 -2.66
CA ASP A 120 12.33 1.80 -3.33
C ASP A 120 11.36 1.24 -4.37
N ILE A 121 11.78 0.26 -5.16
CA ILE A 121 10.91 -0.47 -6.08
C ILE A 121 9.72 -1.05 -5.33
N LEU A 122 9.96 -1.79 -4.23
CA LEU A 122 8.90 -2.41 -3.46
C LEU A 122 7.94 -1.36 -2.86
N CYS A 123 8.46 -0.25 -2.33
CA CYS A 123 7.64 0.85 -1.81
C CYS A 123 6.76 1.46 -2.90
N VAL A 124 7.29 1.73 -4.10
CA VAL A 124 6.52 2.31 -5.21
C VAL A 124 5.47 1.33 -5.72
N THR A 125 5.82 0.03 -5.83
CA THR A 125 4.86 -1.01 -6.19
C THR A 125 3.73 -1.12 -5.18
N ILE A 126 4.02 -1.04 -3.87
CA ILE A 126 3.00 -1.03 -2.81
C ILE A 126 2.15 0.24 -2.86
N ALA A 127 2.75 1.40 -3.12
CA ALA A 127 2.01 2.64 -3.31
C ALA A 127 1.03 2.54 -4.48
N GLY A 128 1.48 2.01 -5.63
CA GLY A 128 0.62 1.73 -6.78
C GLY A 128 -0.49 0.73 -6.48
N LEU A 129 -0.19 -0.33 -5.69
CA LEU A 129 -1.18 -1.30 -5.24
C LEU A 129 -2.27 -0.62 -4.39
N CYS A 130 -1.87 0.22 -3.44
CA CYS A 130 -2.77 0.76 -2.41
C CYS A 130 -3.49 2.05 -2.82
N HIS A 131 -3.16 2.67 -3.96
CA HIS A 131 -3.65 4.00 -4.33
C HIS A 131 -5.18 4.14 -4.36
N ASP A 132 -5.88 3.04 -4.65
CA ASP A 132 -7.34 2.98 -4.80
C ASP A 132 -8.06 2.38 -3.58
N LEU A 133 -7.34 2.02 -2.51
CA LEU A 133 -7.93 1.44 -1.29
C LEU A 133 -9.00 2.34 -0.68
N GLY A 134 -8.81 3.65 -0.83
CA GLY A 134 -9.74 4.67 -0.37
C GLY A 134 -11.12 4.54 -0.99
N HIS A 135 -11.28 4.16 -2.27
CA HIS A 135 -12.55 4.38 -2.98
C HIS A 135 -13.81 3.83 -2.30
N GLY A 136 -14.89 4.62 -2.31
CA GLY A 136 -16.21 4.25 -1.79
C GLY A 136 -17.15 3.58 -2.82
N PRO A 137 -18.39 3.22 -2.42
CA PRO A 137 -19.37 2.60 -3.32
C PRO A 137 -19.65 3.43 -4.58
N PHE A 138 -19.66 2.80 -5.76
CA PHE A 138 -19.75 3.49 -7.06
C PHE A 138 -18.56 4.41 -7.39
N SER A 139 -17.39 4.16 -6.80
CA SER A 139 -16.13 4.85 -7.10
C SER A 139 -16.28 6.38 -6.98
N HIS A 140 -16.04 7.13 -8.06
CA HIS A 140 -16.09 8.59 -8.04
C HIS A 140 -17.47 9.18 -7.73
N LEU A 141 -18.57 8.42 -7.91
CA LEU A 141 -19.89 8.92 -7.53
C LEU A 141 -20.00 9.14 -6.02
N PHE A 142 -19.34 8.29 -5.22
CA PHE A 142 -19.31 8.44 -3.76
C PHE A 142 -18.67 9.77 -3.37
N ASP A 143 -17.43 9.96 -3.78
CA ASP A 143 -16.60 11.08 -3.31
C ASP A 143 -17.03 12.41 -3.94
N LYS A 144 -17.47 12.40 -5.20
CA LYS A 144 -17.76 13.62 -5.96
C LYS A 144 -19.22 14.07 -5.90
N LYS A 145 -20.16 13.18 -5.54
CA LYS A 145 -21.60 13.49 -5.53
C LYS A 145 -22.24 13.19 -4.18
N PHE A 146 -22.06 11.98 -3.66
CA PHE A 146 -22.72 11.58 -2.41
C PHE A 146 -22.15 12.34 -1.21
N ILE A 147 -20.84 12.25 -0.95
CA ILE A 147 -20.20 12.90 0.21
C ILE A 147 -20.49 14.42 0.25
N PRO A 148 -20.34 15.19 -0.85
CA PRO A 148 -20.72 16.61 -0.85
C PRO A 148 -22.21 16.84 -0.54
N ALA A 149 -23.10 15.97 -1.03
CA ALA A 149 -24.54 16.08 -0.82
C ALA A 149 -24.97 15.78 0.63
N VAL A 150 -24.28 14.88 1.34
CA VAL A 150 -24.56 14.64 2.77
C VAL A 150 -23.82 15.60 3.70
N GLN A 151 -22.65 16.12 3.31
CA GLN A 151 -21.89 17.08 4.12
C GLN A 151 -22.50 18.49 4.14
N SER A 152 -23.23 18.88 3.10
CA SER A 152 -24.03 20.12 3.10
C SER A 152 -25.16 20.12 4.16
N GLY A 153 -25.44 18.97 4.79
CA GLY A 153 -26.50 18.75 5.78
C GLY A 153 -26.13 18.70 7.26
N LYS A 154 -24.94 19.16 7.71
CA LYS A 154 -24.46 19.22 9.14
C LYS A 154 -23.62 18.04 9.67
N TYR A 155 -22.70 17.45 8.90
CA TYR A 155 -21.68 16.53 9.46
C TYR A 155 -20.30 16.81 8.88
N GLN A 156 -19.55 17.73 9.52
CA GLN A 156 -18.20 18.12 9.07
C GLN A 156 -17.06 17.18 9.54
N SER A 157 -17.34 16.18 10.39
CA SER A 157 -16.29 15.37 11.01
C SER A 157 -15.72 14.24 10.12
N PHE A 158 -16.36 13.90 9.00
CA PHE A 158 -15.91 12.79 8.13
C PHE A 158 -14.89 13.19 7.06
N SER A 159 -14.64 14.50 6.87
CA SER A 159 -13.76 15.02 5.81
C SER A 159 -12.28 14.64 6.01
N LEU A 160 -11.81 14.54 7.26
CA LEU A 160 -10.39 14.38 7.58
C LEU A 160 -9.85 12.95 7.44
N LEU A 161 -10.70 11.93 7.46
CA LEU A 161 -10.25 10.52 7.38
C LEU A 161 -9.99 10.04 5.95
N TRP A 162 -10.51 10.75 4.93
CA TRP A 162 -10.45 10.29 3.54
C TRP A 162 -9.30 10.90 2.75
N SER A 163 -8.95 12.16 3.02
CA SER A 163 -7.86 12.86 2.33
C SER A 163 -6.46 12.35 2.71
N CYS A 164 -6.32 11.61 3.81
CA CYS A 164 -5.04 11.03 4.23
C CYS A 164 -4.67 9.70 3.52
N CYS A 165 -5.53 9.20 2.63
CA CYS A 165 -5.25 7.99 1.84
C CYS A 165 -4.96 8.26 0.36
N ILE A 166 -4.75 9.53 -0.03
CA ILE A 166 -4.17 9.94 -1.32
C ILE A 166 -2.72 10.36 -1.09
#